data_AF-A0A540X766-F1
#
_entry.id   AF-A0A540X766-F1
#
_cell.length_a   1.000
_cell.length_b   1.000
_cell.length_c   1.000
_cell.angle_alpha   90.00
_cell.angle_beta   90.00
_cell.angle_gamma   90.00
#
_symmetry.space_group_name_H-M   'P 1'
#
loop_
_entity.id
_entity.type
_entity.pdbx_description
1 polymer ?
#
loop_
_entity_poly.entity_id
_entity_poly.type
_entity_poly.pdbx_seq_one_letter_code
_entity_poly.pdbx_strand_id
1 'polypeptide(L)'
;MGRIYTGLVLSALWGAGCGDTTEPVATEPIERHVDGSRLKAQVISTSDGLRWFQRVYDSQRQATCFWQKAAPDGAYYCVDDGVGLVSRGGSHFSHDDEYTDAECTDPLADLFQPPGPNTFIRRSDDPCEGLQRFHSVGEPWTGAFYRRNQDGDCVREPLGHSTHYRIGPELVTGDHFVRGTLREKQSGGGIKAYVIAGEDGSETFESLQDTTHDTNCVVNRARDGRLRCLPSSEPRGWLASVSVDPTCTEPALTTFTPRPCTRPRFSLMSDGDDACSPNLKVIAVGEEVTQVYAPASAVDPTCRPLTPGPREGRYYRAGAELPATNWPEAKEIDLKAHGRLIVRGAEVAGAVKVPARLFDTQLGTECFFNPDPSGTERCFPAGHGIDLKLGYFADAACTTRVSPVFPAPCTVGGYAVFVDFAQGPWLRYRAFHLGPQHEGPVYVVQADGAQAGRCAELEGPTPASVYEVGAEIEATSLVEGTESMN
;
A
#
# COMPACT_ATOMS: atom_id res chain seq x y z
N MET A 1 71.68 -0.24 23.75
CA MET A 1 71.68 1.24 23.91
C MET A 1 70.53 1.78 23.08
N GLY A 2 69.67 2.61 23.66
CA GLY A 2 68.52 3.25 22.97
C GLY A 2 67.18 3.05 23.69
N ARG A 3 66.95 3.83 24.76
CA ARG A 3 65.62 4.11 25.35
C ARG A 3 64.93 5.22 24.55
N ILE A 4 63.60 5.38 24.71
CA ILE A 4 62.69 6.57 24.46
C ILE A 4 61.46 6.16 23.60
N TYR A 5 60.18 6.49 23.86
CA TYR A 5 59.43 7.18 24.94
C TYR A 5 58.01 6.57 24.99
N THR A 6 57.53 6.27 26.19
CA THR A 6 56.12 6.01 26.51
C THR A 6 55.53 7.32 27.05
N GLY A 7 54.57 7.92 26.33
CA GLY A 7 53.67 8.96 26.85
C GLY A 7 52.26 8.48 26.53
N LEU A 8 51.39 8.11 27.47
CA LEU A 8 50.90 8.82 28.65
C LEU A 8 50.18 10.12 28.26
N VAL A 9 49.05 9.96 27.58
CA VAL A 9 47.99 10.98 27.49
C VAL A 9 46.95 10.62 28.53
N LEU A 10 47.05 11.31 29.66
CA LEU A 10 46.13 11.28 30.79
C LEU A 10 44.85 12.04 30.44
N SER A 11 43.72 11.33 30.51
CA SER A 11 42.52 11.70 31.26
C SER A 11 42.29 13.20 31.54
N ALA A 12 41.50 13.87 30.69
CA ALA A 12 40.96 15.21 30.99
C ALA A 12 39.65 15.50 30.24
N LEU A 13 38.61 14.66 30.39
CA LEU A 13 37.23 14.98 29.97
C LEU A 13 36.22 14.32 30.93
N TRP A 14 36.30 14.62 32.23
CA TRP A 14 35.26 14.31 33.21
C TRP A 14 34.84 15.64 33.84
N GLY A 15 33.87 16.31 33.21
CA GLY A 15 33.42 17.64 33.65
C GLY A 15 32.41 18.33 32.74
N ALA A 16 31.78 17.61 31.81
CA ALA A 16 30.54 18.09 31.18
C ALA A 16 29.39 17.57 32.05
N GLY A 17 28.72 18.48 32.74
CA GLY A 17 27.68 18.16 33.71
C GLY A 17 26.57 17.31 33.09
N CYS A 18 25.90 16.53 33.93
CA CYS A 18 24.60 15.94 33.65
C CYS A 18 23.55 17.06 33.51
N GLY A 19 23.71 17.93 32.51
CA GLY A 19 22.65 18.80 32.07
C GLY A 19 21.55 17.90 31.55
N ASP A 20 20.36 18.02 32.11
CA ASP A 20 19.16 17.33 31.64
C ASP A 20 19.11 17.42 30.12
N THR A 21 19.44 16.32 29.44
CA THR A 21 19.21 16.16 28.01
C THR A 21 17.73 15.85 27.87
N THR A 22 16.87 16.84 28.12
CA THR A 22 15.48 16.78 27.70
C THR A 22 15.50 16.62 26.19
N GLU A 23 15.12 15.44 25.70
CA GLU A 23 14.96 15.22 24.27
C GLU A 23 14.03 16.31 23.71
N PRO A 24 14.39 16.96 22.59
CA PRO A 24 13.55 17.98 22.00
C PRO A 24 12.22 17.36 21.58
N VAL A 25 11.12 17.82 22.20
CA VAL A 25 9.77 17.45 21.76
C VAL A 25 9.44 18.25 20.51
N ALA A 26 9.07 17.56 19.42
CA ALA A 26 8.69 18.24 18.19
C ALA A 26 7.40 19.05 18.42
N THR A 27 7.51 20.37 18.26
CA THR A 27 6.35 21.26 18.39
C THR A 27 5.45 21.16 17.16
N GLU A 28 6.06 21.08 15.97
CA GLU A 28 5.37 21.10 14.68
C GLU A 28 5.17 19.70 14.07
N PRO A 29 4.04 19.47 13.38
CA PRO A 29 3.82 18.26 12.59
C PRO A 29 4.84 18.13 11.46
N ILE A 30 5.17 16.90 11.08
CA ILE A 30 5.98 16.65 9.89
C ILE A 30 5.19 17.06 8.65
N GLU A 31 5.76 17.97 7.86
CA GLU A 31 5.24 18.30 6.54
C GLU A 31 5.43 17.09 5.61
N ARG A 32 4.38 16.69 4.88
CA ARG A 32 4.44 15.51 4.01
C ARG A 32 5.40 15.70 2.84
N HIS A 33 5.52 16.93 2.34
CA HIS A 33 6.42 17.25 1.25
C HIS A 33 6.89 18.71 1.27
N VAL A 34 8.15 18.94 0.93
CA VAL A 34 8.75 20.24 0.64
C VAL A 34 9.14 20.25 -0.83
N ASP A 35 8.73 21.27 -1.58
CA ASP A 35 9.01 21.38 -3.01
C ASP A 35 10.51 21.65 -3.25
N GLY A 36 11.09 20.93 -4.21
CA GLY A 36 12.44 21.17 -4.73
C GLY A 36 12.45 22.01 -6.00
N SER A 37 13.60 22.12 -6.65
CA SER A 37 13.71 22.78 -7.96
C SER A 37 13.10 21.97 -9.10
N ARG A 38 12.93 20.65 -8.93
CA ARG A 38 12.41 19.73 -9.96
C ARG A 38 11.23 18.89 -9.47
N LEU A 39 11.35 18.28 -8.29
CA LEU A 39 10.26 17.55 -7.67
C LEU A 39 9.34 18.53 -6.96
N LYS A 40 8.06 18.43 -7.28
CA LYS A 40 6.99 19.26 -6.74
C LYS A 40 5.95 18.37 -6.06
N ALA A 41 5.32 18.86 -5.00
CA ALA A 41 4.09 18.27 -4.53
C ALA A 41 2.97 18.61 -5.51
N GLN A 42 2.29 17.56 -5.99
CA GLN A 42 0.92 17.73 -6.45
C GLN A 42 0.02 17.76 -5.22
N VAL A 43 -0.71 18.85 -5.08
CA VAL A 43 -1.54 19.13 -3.91
C VAL A 43 -2.97 19.41 -4.32
N ILE A 44 -3.90 19.08 -3.43
CA ILE A 44 -5.26 19.59 -3.50
C ILE A 44 -5.39 20.74 -2.52
N SER A 45 -5.77 21.89 -3.05
CA SER A 45 -6.01 23.09 -2.26
C SER A 45 -7.51 23.37 -2.13
N THR A 46 -7.95 23.95 -1.01
CA THR A 46 -9.34 24.40 -0.84
C THR A 46 -9.41 25.92 -0.71
N SER A 47 -10.60 26.50 -0.87
CA SER A 47 -10.83 27.93 -0.63
C SER A 47 -10.49 28.36 0.81
N ASP A 48 -10.51 27.42 1.74
CA ASP A 48 -10.19 27.62 3.17
C ASP A 48 -8.69 27.46 3.47
N GLY A 49 -7.85 27.37 2.43
CA GLY A 49 -6.39 27.32 2.54
C GLY A 49 -5.84 25.97 3.00
N LEU A 50 -6.62 24.89 2.93
CA LEU A 50 -6.04 23.54 3.03
C LEU A 50 -5.09 23.36 1.84
N ARG A 51 -3.94 22.71 2.08
CA ARG A 51 -3.03 22.21 1.04
C ARG A 51 -2.69 20.76 1.38
N TRP A 52 -3.32 19.82 0.70
CA TRP A 52 -3.22 18.39 0.99
C TRP A 52 -2.34 17.69 -0.05
N PHE A 53 -1.22 17.12 0.40
CA PHE A 53 -0.30 16.37 -0.45
C PHE A 53 -0.98 15.11 -1.01
N GLN A 54 -0.94 14.96 -2.33
CA GLN A 54 -1.40 13.75 -3.04
C GLN A 54 -0.22 12.87 -3.43
N ARG A 55 0.73 13.43 -4.18
CA ARG A 55 1.84 12.70 -4.79
C ARG A 55 3.00 13.63 -5.15
N VAL A 56 4.17 13.04 -5.40
CA VAL A 56 5.33 13.77 -5.93
C VAL A 56 5.23 13.81 -7.46
N TYR A 57 5.57 14.94 -8.04
CA TYR A 57 5.55 15.20 -9.48
C TYR A 57 6.91 15.70 -9.93
N ASP A 58 7.50 15.05 -10.93
CA ASP A 58 8.73 15.50 -11.55
C ASP A 58 8.41 16.50 -12.67
N SER A 59 8.64 17.79 -12.42
CA SER A 59 8.29 18.86 -13.35
C SER A 59 9.08 18.82 -14.66
N GLN A 60 10.27 18.20 -14.66
CA GLN A 60 11.09 18.05 -15.87
C GLN A 60 10.56 16.90 -16.74
N ARG A 61 10.11 15.81 -16.11
CA ARG A 61 9.58 14.63 -16.81
C ARG A 61 8.10 14.73 -17.13
N GLN A 62 7.42 15.67 -16.48
CA GLN A 62 5.99 15.88 -16.54
C GLN A 62 5.17 14.65 -16.09
N ALA A 63 5.67 13.94 -15.07
CA ALA A 63 5.09 12.69 -14.59
C ALA A 63 5.06 12.62 -13.06
N THR A 64 4.10 11.87 -12.52
CA THR A 64 4.09 11.51 -11.10
C THR A 64 5.14 10.46 -10.83
N CYS A 65 5.81 10.55 -9.68
CA CYS A 65 6.86 9.63 -9.30
C CYS A 65 6.76 9.23 -7.83
N PHE A 66 7.35 8.09 -7.50
CA PHE A 66 7.49 7.61 -6.12
C PHE A 66 8.96 7.31 -5.84
N TRP A 67 9.33 7.43 -4.57
CA TRP A 67 10.70 7.12 -4.15
C TRP A 67 10.93 5.61 -4.11
N GLN A 68 11.99 5.17 -4.77
CA GLN A 68 12.42 3.77 -4.76
C GLN A 68 13.93 3.68 -4.60
N LYS A 69 14.41 2.72 -3.80
CA LYS A 69 15.84 2.36 -3.80
C LYS A 69 16.21 1.75 -5.15
N ALA A 70 17.18 2.34 -5.83
CA ALA A 70 17.60 1.92 -7.17
C ALA A 70 19.07 2.23 -7.41
N ALA A 71 19.55 1.84 -8.60
CA ALA A 71 20.93 1.97 -9.07
C ALA A 71 21.97 1.23 -8.20
N PRO A 72 23.21 1.00 -8.67
CA PRO A 72 24.23 0.31 -7.88
C PRO A 72 24.64 1.02 -6.58
N ASP A 73 24.28 2.29 -6.40
CA ASP A 73 24.64 3.09 -5.21
C ASP A 73 23.65 2.96 -4.05
N GLY A 74 22.50 2.32 -4.27
CA GLY A 74 21.50 2.06 -3.24
C GLY A 74 20.75 3.29 -2.74
N ALA A 75 20.89 4.42 -3.44
CA ALA A 75 20.18 5.64 -3.14
C ALA A 75 18.68 5.53 -3.49
N TYR A 76 17.90 6.46 -2.98
CA TYR A 76 16.51 6.61 -3.41
C TYR A 76 16.46 7.44 -4.69
N TYR A 77 15.54 7.14 -5.59
CA TYR A 77 15.27 7.91 -6.79
C TYR A 77 13.77 8.11 -6.94
N CYS A 78 13.34 9.28 -7.41
CA CYS A 78 11.93 9.51 -7.75
C CYS A 78 11.68 8.94 -9.15
N VAL A 79 11.03 7.78 -9.20
CA VAL A 79 10.83 7.00 -10.42
C VAL A 79 9.37 7.14 -10.85
N ASP A 80 9.13 7.40 -12.13
CA ASP A 80 7.77 7.61 -12.65
C ASP A 80 6.88 6.37 -12.47
N ASP A 81 5.57 6.59 -12.29
CA ASP A 81 4.57 5.50 -12.26
C ASP A 81 4.45 4.75 -13.60
N GLY A 82 4.85 5.40 -14.71
CA GLY A 82 4.75 4.87 -16.08
C GLY A 82 5.93 4.00 -16.53
N VAL A 83 6.76 3.50 -15.61
CA VAL A 83 7.89 2.64 -15.94
C VAL A 83 7.42 1.21 -16.21
N GLY A 84 7.71 0.70 -17.40
CA GLY A 84 7.46 -0.69 -17.76
C GLY A 84 8.25 -1.63 -16.86
N LEU A 85 7.60 -2.66 -16.32
CA LEU A 85 8.22 -3.60 -15.40
C LEU A 85 8.71 -4.84 -16.14
N VAL A 86 10.02 -5.09 -16.15
CA VAL A 86 10.60 -6.40 -16.47
C VAL A 86 11.18 -6.98 -15.19
N SER A 87 10.36 -7.70 -14.44
CA SER A 87 10.82 -8.39 -13.24
C SER A 87 11.38 -9.75 -13.63
N ARG A 88 12.70 -9.94 -13.51
CA ARG A 88 13.30 -11.26 -13.59
C ARG A 88 12.86 -12.08 -12.37
N GLY A 89 12.00 -13.08 -12.57
CA GLY A 89 11.61 -14.02 -11.51
C GLY A 89 10.29 -13.73 -10.75
N GLY A 90 9.20 -13.51 -11.48
CA GLY A 90 7.86 -13.93 -11.04
C GLY A 90 7.25 -13.18 -9.86
N SER A 91 7.03 -11.87 -10.00
CA SER A 91 5.92 -11.27 -9.25
C SER A 91 4.61 -11.86 -9.77
N HIS A 92 3.65 -12.15 -8.88
CA HIS A 92 2.42 -12.91 -9.16
C HIS A 92 1.56 -12.45 -10.36
N PHE A 93 1.87 -11.31 -10.99
CA PHE A 93 1.10 -10.73 -12.08
C PHE A 93 1.94 -10.23 -13.27
N SER A 94 3.27 -10.23 -13.19
CA SER A 94 4.10 -9.94 -14.36
C SER A 94 4.37 -11.24 -15.10
N HIS A 95 3.91 -11.30 -16.34
CA HIS A 95 4.24 -12.31 -17.33
C HIS A 95 5.68 -12.81 -17.15
N ASP A 96 5.80 -14.14 -17.11
CA ASP A 96 7.04 -14.88 -16.94
C ASP A 96 8.16 -14.27 -17.79
N ASP A 97 9.42 -14.30 -17.36
CA ASP A 97 10.53 -13.79 -18.15
C ASP A 97 10.42 -14.27 -19.63
N GLU A 98 10.13 -13.33 -20.54
CA GLU A 98 10.03 -13.57 -21.97
C GLU A 98 11.38 -13.24 -22.61
N TYR A 99 11.76 -14.02 -23.62
CA TYR A 99 13.08 -13.93 -24.22
C TYR A 99 13.01 -14.00 -25.75
N THR A 100 14.00 -13.43 -26.44
CA THR A 100 14.10 -13.51 -27.90
C THR A 100 14.71 -14.82 -28.40
N ASP A 101 15.38 -15.57 -27.52
CA ASP A 101 16.21 -16.72 -27.85
C ASP A 101 15.84 -17.99 -27.07
N ALA A 102 16.19 -19.15 -27.63
CA ALA A 102 15.91 -20.47 -27.07
C ALA A 102 16.77 -20.83 -25.85
N GLU A 103 17.75 -20.00 -25.46
CA GLU A 103 18.53 -20.18 -24.23
C GLU A 103 17.95 -19.34 -23.08
N CYS A 104 16.93 -18.52 -23.37
CA CYS A 104 16.30 -17.60 -22.45
C CYS A 104 17.34 -16.65 -21.82
N THR A 105 18.13 -15.99 -22.67
CA THR A 105 19.26 -15.13 -22.26
C THR A 105 19.05 -13.64 -22.58
N ASP A 106 18.30 -13.33 -23.63
CA ASP A 106 18.01 -11.98 -24.12
C ASP A 106 16.54 -11.62 -23.81
N PRO A 107 16.28 -10.94 -22.67
CA PRO A 107 14.92 -10.68 -22.20
C PRO A 107 14.17 -9.68 -23.07
N LEU A 108 12.85 -9.81 -23.07
CA LEU A 108 11.88 -8.89 -23.65
C LEU A 108 11.14 -8.12 -22.55
N ALA A 109 10.63 -6.95 -22.91
CA ALA A 109 9.65 -6.22 -22.12
C ALA A 109 8.27 -6.32 -22.76
N ASP A 110 7.28 -6.79 -22.01
CA ASP A 110 5.87 -6.67 -22.39
C ASP A 110 5.32 -5.32 -21.91
N LEU A 111 4.82 -4.52 -22.85
CA LEU A 111 4.14 -3.26 -22.55
C LEU A 111 2.70 -3.30 -23.09
N PHE A 112 1.73 -3.12 -22.19
CA PHE A 112 0.30 -3.05 -22.55
C PHE A 112 -0.05 -1.86 -23.44
N GLN A 113 0.75 -0.80 -23.42
CA GLN A 113 0.59 0.39 -24.24
C GLN A 113 1.91 0.70 -24.97
N PRO A 114 1.85 1.29 -26.18
CA PRO A 114 3.04 1.76 -26.86
C PRO A 114 3.87 2.69 -25.94
N PRO A 115 5.20 2.51 -25.87
CA PRO A 115 6.05 3.31 -25.01
C PRO A 115 6.01 4.79 -25.44
N GLY A 116 5.87 5.67 -24.46
CA GLY A 116 6.08 7.10 -24.65
C GLY A 116 7.57 7.45 -24.64
N PRO A 117 7.95 8.71 -24.90
CA PRO A 117 9.34 9.16 -24.92
C PRO A 117 10.06 9.02 -23.57
N ASN A 118 9.31 8.89 -22.47
CA ASN A 118 9.81 8.76 -21.10
C ASN A 118 9.62 7.36 -20.52
N THR A 119 9.17 6.38 -21.32
CA THR A 119 9.01 5.00 -20.86
C THR A 119 10.37 4.35 -20.71
N PHE A 120 10.56 3.67 -19.57
CA PHE A 120 11.75 2.88 -19.29
C PHE A 120 11.36 1.46 -18.95
N ILE A 121 12.37 0.59 -18.97
CA ILE A 121 12.27 -0.79 -18.52
C ILE A 121 13.00 -0.88 -17.20
N ARG A 122 12.25 -1.17 -16.13
CA ARG A 122 12.80 -1.49 -14.82
C ARG A 122 13.22 -2.96 -14.80
N ARG A 123 14.47 -3.22 -14.43
CA ARG A 123 15.05 -4.57 -14.29
C ARG A 123 15.69 -4.72 -12.90
N SER A 124 15.49 -5.86 -12.26
CA SER A 124 16.28 -6.26 -11.09
C SER A 124 17.13 -7.48 -11.43
N ASP A 125 18.39 -7.48 -10.99
CA ASP A 125 19.26 -8.65 -11.10
C ASP A 125 18.90 -9.74 -10.10
N ASP A 126 18.36 -9.34 -8.96
CA ASP A 126 17.93 -10.21 -7.87
C ASP A 126 16.62 -9.66 -7.28
N PRO A 127 15.53 -10.44 -7.22
CA PRO A 127 14.29 -9.99 -6.58
C PRO A 127 14.47 -9.62 -5.10
N CYS A 128 15.53 -10.12 -4.45
CA CYS A 128 15.80 -9.91 -3.03
C CYS A 128 16.72 -8.71 -2.77
N GLU A 129 17.86 -8.65 -3.44
CA GLU A 129 18.91 -7.65 -3.15
C GLU A 129 19.25 -6.77 -4.35
N GLY A 130 18.64 -7.06 -5.50
CA GLY A 130 18.87 -6.34 -6.73
C GLY A 130 18.27 -4.94 -6.61
N LEU A 131 19.16 -3.97 -6.58
CA LEU A 131 18.78 -2.59 -6.80
C LEU A 131 18.21 -2.49 -8.21
N GLN A 132 17.09 -1.78 -8.33
CA GLN A 132 16.44 -1.62 -9.62
C GLN A 132 17.38 -0.87 -10.57
N ARG A 133 17.53 -1.41 -11.76
CA ARG A 133 18.22 -0.79 -12.89
C ARG A 133 17.18 -0.34 -13.90
N PHE A 134 17.50 0.72 -14.62
CA PHE A 134 16.61 1.28 -15.63
C PHE A 134 17.28 1.15 -17.00
N HIS A 135 16.50 0.74 -17.98
CA HIS A 135 16.94 0.56 -19.35
C HIS A 135 16.03 1.37 -20.27
N SER A 136 16.56 1.83 -21.41
CA SER A 136 15.69 2.39 -22.45
C SER A 136 14.85 1.29 -23.09
N VAL A 137 13.72 1.66 -23.69
CA VAL A 137 12.95 0.75 -24.53
C VAL A 137 13.65 0.59 -25.88
N GLY A 138 13.84 -0.65 -26.32
CA GLY A 138 14.42 -0.98 -27.62
C GLY A 138 13.35 -1.14 -28.71
N GLU A 139 13.74 -1.73 -29.83
CA GLU A 139 12.83 -1.94 -30.98
C GLU A 139 11.69 -2.94 -30.64
N PRO A 140 10.49 -2.78 -31.25
CA PRO A 140 9.42 -3.76 -31.14
C PRO A 140 9.85 -5.14 -31.64
N TRP A 141 9.46 -6.18 -30.92
CA TRP A 141 9.72 -7.58 -31.25
C TRP A 141 8.52 -8.19 -31.98
N THR A 142 8.75 -8.68 -33.19
CA THR A 142 7.72 -9.28 -34.05
C THR A 142 7.89 -10.79 -34.22
N GLY A 143 8.89 -11.38 -33.58
CA GLY A 143 9.16 -12.82 -33.61
C GLY A 143 8.38 -13.57 -32.54
N ALA A 144 8.35 -14.90 -32.63
CA ALA A 144 7.97 -15.71 -31.46
C ALA A 144 8.90 -15.37 -30.27
N PHE A 145 8.38 -15.47 -29.06
CA PHE A 145 9.20 -15.32 -27.86
C PHE A 145 9.41 -16.69 -27.20
N TYR A 146 10.26 -16.73 -26.19
CA TYR A 146 10.50 -17.91 -25.39
C TYR A 146 10.23 -17.62 -23.93
N ARG A 147 9.72 -18.61 -23.20
CA ARG A 147 9.40 -18.53 -21.79
C ARG A 147 9.99 -19.72 -21.06
N ARG A 148 10.56 -19.49 -19.87
CA ARG A 148 10.97 -20.59 -18.99
C ARG A 148 9.75 -21.27 -18.38
N ASN A 149 9.58 -22.57 -18.62
CA ASN A 149 8.53 -23.37 -18.00
C ASN A 149 8.89 -23.70 -16.53
N GLN A 150 8.05 -24.50 -15.85
CA GLN A 150 8.29 -24.90 -14.45
C GLN A 150 9.54 -25.77 -14.26
N ASP A 151 9.95 -26.51 -15.30
CA ASP A 151 11.15 -27.34 -15.31
C ASP A 151 12.43 -26.52 -15.60
N GLY A 152 12.28 -25.24 -15.92
CA GLY A 152 13.36 -24.32 -16.30
C GLY A 152 13.71 -24.33 -17.78
N ASP A 153 13.05 -25.17 -18.58
CA ASP A 153 13.24 -25.24 -20.03
C ASP A 153 12.68 -24.00 -20.72
N CYS A 154 13.40 -23.53 -21.74
CA CYS A 154 13.02 -22.38 -22.54
C CYS A 154 12.11 -22.83 -23.69
N VAL A 155 10.81 -22.61 -23.55
CA VAL A 155 9.79 -23.07 -24.51
C VAL A 155 9.35 -21.91 -25.40
N ARG A 156 9.30 -22.15 -26.71
CA ARG A 156 8.87 -21.16 -27.70
C ARG A 156 7.36 -20.97 -27.68
N GLU A 157 6.91 -19.72 -27.68
CA GLU A 157 5.50 -19.34 -27.71
C GLU A 157 5.20 -18.35 -28.85
N PRO A 158 4.01 -18.45 -29.48
CA PRO A 158 3.57 -17.46 -30.45
C PRO A 158 3.28 -16.13 -29.75
N LEU A 159 3.47 -15.01 -30.44
CA LEU A 159 3.06 -13.70 -29.92
C LEU A 159 1.57 -13.67 -29.63
N GLY A 160 1.24 -13.20 -28.41
CA GLY A 160 -0.12 -12.89 -28.00
C GLY A 160 -0.60 -11.54 -28.53
N HIS A 161 -1.53 -10.93 -27.81
CA HIS A 161 -2.05 -9.59 -28.15
C HIS A 161 -1.18 -8.44 -27.62
N SER A 162 -0.19 -8.73 -26.76
CA SER A 162 0.77 -7.73 -26.27
C SER A 162 1.84 -7.40 -27.32
N THR A 163 2.40 -6.20 -27.21
CA THR A 163 3.59 -5.81 -27.99
C THR A 163 4.82 -5.95 -27.11
N HIS A 164 5.72 -6.80 -27.54
CA HIS A 164 7.01 -7.02 -26.89
C HIS A 164 8.05 -6.03 -27.43
N TYR A 165 8.99 -5.62 -26.58
CA TYR A 165 10.08 -4.73 -26.93
C TYR A 165 11.41 -5.33 -26.47
N ARG A 166 12.46 -5.12 -27.24
CA ARG A 166 13.82 -5.41 -26.76
C ARG A 166 14.16 -4.49 -25.59
N ILE A 167 14.96 -4.97 -24.64
CA ILE A 167 15.53 -4.12 -23.60
C ILE A 167 16.73 -3.37 -24.18
N GLY A 168 16.71 -2.04 -24.11
CA GLY A 168 17.79 -1.18 -24.57
C GLY A 168 18.96 -1.09 -23.57
N PRO A 169 19.95 -0.20 -23.82
CA PRO A 169 21.05 0.04 -22.90
C PRO A 169 20.57 0.46 -21.50
N GLU A 170 21.37 0.10 -20.48
CA GLU A 170 21.20 0.59 -19.11
C GLU A 170 21.42 2.10 -19.06
N LEU A 171 20.57 2.79 -18.32
CA LEU A 171 20.57 4.24 -18.14
C LEU A 171 21.31 4.62 -16.86
N VAL A 172 22.03 5.74 -16.91
CA VAL A 172 22.63 6.35 -15.72
C VAL A 172 21.50 6.99 -14.91
N THR A 173 21.13 6.38 -13.78
CA THR A 173 19.92 6.74 -13.03
C THR A 173 19.90 8.22 -12.59
N GLY A 174 21.04 8.77 -12.16
CA GLY A 174 21.16 10.18 -11.76
C GLY A 174 20.98 11.20 -12.89
N ASP A 175 21.13 10.80 -14.16
CA ASP A 175 20.87 11.69 -15.30
C ASP A 175 19.37 11.82 -15.60
N HIS A 176 18.58 10.83 -15.16
CA HIS A 176 17.17 10.71 -15.52
C HIS A 176 16.20 10.97 -14.36
N PHE A 177 16.62 10.75 -13.12
CA PHE A 177 15.78 10.84 -11.93
C PHE A 177 16.49 11.65 -10.85
N VAL A 178 15.70 12.35 -10.02
CA VAL A 178 16.25 13.05 -8.86
C VAL A 178 16.69 12.03 -7.82
N ARG A 179 17.96 12.11 -7.43
CA ARG A 179 18.53 11.28 -6.36
C ARG A 179 18.11 11.82 -4.99
N GLY A 180 17.80 10.91 -4.07
CA GLY A 180 17.34 11.20 -2.72
C GLY A 180 18.15 10.45 -1.65
N THR A 181 18.25 11.05 -0.47
CA THR A 181 18.91 10.46 0.71
C THR A 181 17.91 10.37 1.86
N LEU A 182 17.83 9.21 2.50
CA LEU A 182 17.03 9.02 3.70
C LEU A 182 17.66 9.80 4.86
N ARG A 183 16.88 10.67 5.51
CA ARG A 183 17.31 11.52 6.61
C ARG A 183 16.33 11.48 7.76
N GLU A 184 16.86 11.44 8.98
CA GLU A 184 16.06 11.60 10.19
C GLU A 184 15.53 13.04 10.27
N LYS A 185 14.22 13.21 10.43
CA LYS A 185 13.53 14.51 10.51
C LYS A 185 13.10 14.85 11.94
N GLN A 186 12.59 13.86 12.67
CA GLN A 186 12.19 13.98 14.07
C GLN A 186 12.55 12.68 14.79
N SER A 187 12.85 12.78 16.09
CA SER A 187 13.08 11.63 16.95
C SER A 187 12.68 11.93 18.40
N GLY A 188 12.33 10.87 19.13
CA GLY A 188 12.00 10.93 20.55
C GLY A 188 11.08 9.78 20.97
N GLY A 189 11.11 9.42 22.25
CA GLY A 189 10.24 8.37 22.79
C GLY A 189 10.43 6.99 22.14
N GLY A 190 11.63 6.71 21.62
CA GLY A 190 11.94 5.47 20.92
C GLY A 190 11.47 5.42 19.46
N ILE A 191 10.97 6.53 18.90
CA ILE A 191 10.56 6.64 17.50
C ILE A 191 11.51 7.57 16.73
N LYS A 192 11.78 7.22 15.48
CA LYS A 192 12.37 8.10 14.47
C LYS A 192 11.42 8.27 13.31
N ALA A 193 11.31 9.48 12.79
CA ALA A 193 10.63 9.76 11.53
C ALA A 193 11.65 10.11 10.46
N TYR A 194 11.55 9.46 9.31
CA TYR A 194 12.43 9.68 8.18
C TYR A 194 11.72 10.40 7.03
N VAL A 195 12.50 11.26 6.37
CA VAL A 195 12.15 11.86 5.09
C VAL A 195 13.19 11.44 4.05
N ILE A 196 12.83 11.45 2.78
CA ILE A 196 13.79 11.39 1.68
C ILE A 196 14.03 12.82 1.22
N ALA A 197 15.27 13.29 1.36
CA ALA A 197 15.70 14.58 0.88
C ALA A 197 16.33 14.43 -0.52
N GLY A 198 15.68 15.01 -1.52
CA GLY A 198 16.15 15.07 -2.90
C GLY A 198 17.33 16.03 -3.05
N GLU A 199 18.23 15.73 -3.97
CA GLU A 199 19.35 16.62 -4.33
C GLU A 199 18.90 17.95 -4.93
N ASP A 200 17.65 18.02 -5.38
CA ASP A 200 16.99 19.21 -5.88
C ASP A 200 16.36 20.07 -4.77
N GLY A 201 16.54 19.68 -3.50
CA GLY A 201 16.01 20.38 -2.33
C GLY A 201 14.62 19.95 -1.88
N SER A 202 13.99 19.01 -2.59
CA SER A 202 12.72 18.44 -2.17
C SER A 202 12.87 17.58 -0.91
N GLU A 203 11.82 17.45 -0.11
CA GLU A 203 11.76 16.46 0.97
C GLU A 203 10.40 15.74 0.93
N THR A 204 10.34 14.42 1.13
CA THR A 204 9.08 13.68 1.27
C THR A 204 9.11 12.81 2.52
N PHE A 205 8.04 12.82 3.32
CA PHE A 205 7.89 11.87 4.44
C PHE A 205 7.88 10.42 3.92
N GLU A 206 8.72 9.57 4.51
CA GLU A 206 8.90 8.18 4.07
C GLU A 206 8.37 7.19 5.10
N SER A 207 8.90 7.22 6.33
CA SER A 207 8.57 6.19 7.31
C SER A 207 8.69 6.66 8.76
N LEU A 208 8.04 5.90 9.64
CA LEU A 208 8.35 5.85 11.07
C LEU A 208 9.17 4.59 11.34
N GLN A 209 10.10 4.67 12.28
CA GLN A 209 10.88 3.54 12.78
C GLN A 209 10.77 3.45 14.29
N ASP A 210 10.42 2.28 14.79
CA ASP A 210 10.58 1.89 16.19
C ASP A 210 12.02 1.48 16.42
N THR A 211 12.75 2.29 17.21
CA THR A 211 14.17 2.08 17.51
C THR A 211 14.41 0.97 18.52
N THR A 212 13.41 0.60 19.33
CA THR A 212 13.51 -0.51 20.29
C THR A 212 13.53 -1.84 19.54
N HIS A 213 12.69 -1.96 18.52
CA HIS A 213 12.59 -3.17 17.71
C HIS A 213 13.43 -3.13 16.44
N ASP A 214 13.99 -1.97 16.07
CA ASP A 214 14.68 -1.72 14.80
C ASP A 214 13.83 -2.18 13.60
N THR A 215 12.65 -1.58 13.47
CA THR A 215 11.70 -1.91 12.40
C THR A 215 10.90 -0.68 11.98
N ASN A 216 10.58 -0.57 10.70
CA ASN A 216 9.64 0.44 10.23
C ASN A 216 8.25 0.11 10.78
N CYS A 217 7.49 1.14 11.14
CA CYS A 217 6.14 0.97 11.68
C CYS A 217 5.14 1.94 11.06
N VAL A 218 3.85 1.59 11.13
CA VAL A 218 2.74 2.51 10.85
C VAL A 218 1.84 2.58 12.07
N VAL A 219 1.13 3.69 12.22
CA VAL A 219 0.12 3.85 13.28
C VAL A 219 -1.12 3.03 12.92
N ASN A 220 -1.40 2.00 13.72
CA ASN A 220 -2.56 1.13 13.60
C ASN A 220 -3.16 0.84 14.97
N ARG A 221 -4.41 0.36 15.00
CA ARG A 221 -5.05 -0.11 16.23
C ARG A 221 -4.47 -1.48 16.61
N ALA A 222 -3.89 -1.58 17.80
CA ALA A 222 -3.36 -2.82 18.33
C ALA A 222 -4.44 -3.62 19.07
N ARG A 223 -4.10 -4.84 19.48
CA ARG A 223 -4.97 -5.77 20.22
C ARG A 223 -5.65 -5.18 21.46
N ASP A 224 -4.97 -4.25 22.12
CA ASP A 224 -5.48 -3.56 23.31
C ASP A 224 -6.46 -2.40 22.99
N GLY A 225 -6.84 -2.25 21.73
CA GLY A 225 -7.75 -1.21 21.25
C GLY A 225 -7.12 0.17 21.12
N ARG A 226 -5.83 0.35 21.44
CA ARG A 226 -5.12 1.64 21.32
C ARG A 226 -4.41 1.76 19.98
N LEU A 227 -4.20 2.99 19.53
CA LEU A 227 -3.30 3.24 18.40
C LEU A 227 -1.85 3.05 18.84
N ARG A 228 -1.06 2.33 18.04
CA ARG A 228 0.35 2.05 18.28
C ARG A 228 1.14 2.03 16.97
N CYS A 229 2.45 2.28 17.04
CA CYS A 229 3.33 2.10 15.90
C CYS A 229 3.65 0.61 15.73
N LEU A 230 2.95 -0.07 14.82
CA LEU A 230 3.09 -1.50 14.56
C LEU A 230 3.93 -1.75 13.29
N PRO A 231 4.70 -2.86 13.19
CA PRO A 231 5.58 -3.14 12.06
C PRO A 231 4.91 -3.02 10.68
N SER A 232 5.54 -2.33 9.73
CA SER A 232 4.93 -1.98 8.43
C SER A 232 5.53 -2.69 7.21
N SER A 233 6.83 -2.98 7.25
CA SER A 233 7.61 -3.59 6.17
C SER A 233 7.72 -5.12 6.28
N GLU A 234 6.96 -5.71 7.19
CA GLU A 234 6.93 -7.14 7.44
C GLU A 234 5.74 -7.76 6.70
N PRO A 235 5.83 -9.01 6.23
CA PRO A 235 4.71 -9.66 5.54
C PRO A 235 3.46 -9.63 6.40
N ARG A 236 2.35 -9.19 5.80
CA ARG A 236 1.02 -9.36 6.39
C ARG A 236 0.68 -10.84 6.31
N GLY A 237 1.09 -11.61 7.31
CA GLY A 237 0.99 -13.06 7.28
C GLY A 237 -0.44 -13.53 7.46
N TRP A 238 -1.13 -13.84 6.36
CA TRP A 238 -2.27 -14.77 6.41
C TRP A 238 -2.54 -15.46 5.08
N LEU A 239 -2.48 -16.80 5.10
CA LEU A 239 -3.42 -17.64 4.36
C LEU A 239 -4.16 -18.47 5.41
N ALA A 240 -5.44 -18.19 5.65
CA ALA A 240 -6.26 -18.89 6.65
C ALA A 240 -6.39 -20.39 6.41
N SER A 241 -5.98 -20.83 5.23
CA SER A 241 -6.09 -22.19 4.75
C SER A 241 -4.83 -23.03 4.96
N VAL A 242 -3.75 -22.50 5.56
CA VAL A 242 -2.47 -23.22 5.64
C VAL A 242 -1.96 -23.33 7.08
N SER A 243 -1.50 -24.52 7.45
CA SER A 243 -0.96 -24.88 8.77
C SER A 243 0.43 -25.52 8.66
N VAL A 244 1.20 -25.45 9.74
CA VAL A 244 2.54 -26.06 9.81
C VAL A 244 2.53 -27.50 10.33
N ASP A 245 1.35 -28.01 10.74
CA ASP A 245 1.17 -29.32 11.34
C ASP A 245 0.10 -30.16 10.59
N PRO A 246 0.19 -31.50 10.64
CA PRO A 246 -0.72 -32.40 9.94
C PRO A 246 -2.12 -32.46 10.54
N THR A 247 -2.41 -31.75 11.64
CA THR A 247 -3.75 -31.65 12.22
C THR A 247 -4.45 -30.33 11.90
N CYS A 248 -3.80 -29.45 11.14
CA CYS A 248 -4.30 -28.12 10.77
C CYS A 248 -4.70 -27.29 11.99
N THR A 249 -3.91 -27.35 13.06
CA THR A 249 -4.19 -26.68 14.33
C THR A 249 -3.31 -25.45 14.56
N GLU A 250 -2.15 -25.41 13.92
CA GLU A 250 -1.16 -24.36 14.05
C GLU A 250 -1.00 -23.63 12.71
N PRO A 251 -1.47 -22.37 12.60
CA PRO A 251 -1.45 -21.64 11.35
C PRO A 251 -0.01 -21.39 10.88
N ALA A 252 0.19 -21.48 9.57
CA ALA A 252 1.43 -21.05 8.92
C ALA A 252 1.37 -19.56 8.61
N LEU A 253 2.46 -18.85 8.90
CA LEU A 253 2.69 -17.51 8.36
C LEU A 253 3.25 -17.66 6.95
N THR A 254 2.81 -16.81 6.02
CA THR A 254 3.34 -16.80 4.64
C THR A 254 3.80 -15.41 4.25
N THR A 255 4.72 -15.37 3.29
CA THR A 255 5.18 -14.14 2.64
C THR A 255 4.51 -14.03 1.29
N PHE A 256 3.80 -12.93 1.01
CA PHE A 256 3.19 -12.72 -0.31
C PHE A 256 4.23 -12.58 -1.42
N THR A 257 5.47 -12.22 -1.07
CA THR A 257 6.59 -12.24 -1.99
C THR A 257 7.20 -13.64 -1.99
N PRO A 258 7.36 -14.30 -3.16
CA PRO A 258 7.90 -15.67 -3.27
C PRO A 258 9.28 -15.83 -2.60
N ARG A 259 10.02 -14.72 -2.48
CA ARG A 259 11.35 -14.67 -1.89
C ARG A 259 11.49 -13.38 -1.08
N PRO A 260 11.08 -13.35 0.20
CA PRO A 260 11.49 -12.28 1.08
C PRO A 260 13.02 -12.28 1.17
N CYS A 261 13.63 -11.11 0.99
CA CYS A 261 15.08 -10.94 0.95
C CYS A 261 15.70 -11.29 2.31
N THR A 262 15.02 -10.88 3.36
CA THR A 262 15.34 -11.16 4.74
C THR A 262 14.21 -11.95 5.35
N ARG A 263 14.55 -12.93 6.21
CA ARG A 263 13.55 -13.61 7.02
C ARG A 263 12.78 -12.55 7.83
N PRO A 264 11.45 -12.51 7.70
CA PRO A 264 10.65 -11.55 8.44
C PRO A 264 10.77 -11.82 9.94
N ARG A 265 10.73 -10.76 10.75
CA ARG A 265 10.86 -10.85 12.21
C ARG A 265 9.50 -10.84 12.90
N PHE A 266 8.55 -10.14 12.30
CA PHE A 266 7.22 -9.93 12.85
C PHE A 266 6.15 -10.25 11.80
N SER A 267 4.93 -10.52 12.24
CA SER A 267 3.74 -10.57 11.41
C SER A 267 2.61 -9.84 12.14
N LEU A 268 1.80 -9.10 11.38
CA LEU A 268 0.56 -8.53 11.90
C LEU A 268 -0.59 -9.50 11.62
N MET A 269 -1.36 -9.83 12.65
CA MET A 269 -2.57 -10.64 12.54
C MET A 269 -3.76 -9.88 13.09
N SER A 270 -4.91 -9.97 12.42
CA SER A 270 -6.19 -9.53 12.98
C SER A 270 -6.71 -10.54 14.00
N ASP A 271 -7.48 -10.08 14.97
CA ASP A 271 -8.03 -10.90 16.06
C ASP A 271 -9.34 -11.63 15.74
N GLY A 272 -9.74 -11.71 14.47
CA GLY A 272 -10.96 -12.38 14.03
C GLY A 272 -11.64 -11.67 12.86
N ASP A 273 -12.93 -11.99 12.65
CA ASP A 273 -13.79 -11.53 11.53
C ASP A 273 -14.04 -10.02 11.46
N ASP A 274 -13.53 -9.23 12.42
CA ASP A 274 -13.62 -7.77 12.37
C ASP A 274 -12.64 -7.20 11.35
N ALA A 275 -13.00 -7.29 10.08
CA ALA A 275 -12.17 -6.89 8.97
C ALA A 275 -12.14 -5.36 8.74
N CYS A 276 -12.76 -4.58 9.61
CA CYS A 276 -13.04 -3.16 9.38
C CYS A 276 -12.04 -2.23 10.05
N SER A 277 -11.72 -2.53 11.30
CA SER A 277 -10.60 -1.94 12.00
C SER A 277 -10.02 -3.02 12.89
N PRO A 278 -9.46 -4.10 12.30
CA PRO A 278 -9.02 -5.23 13.08
C PRO A 278 -8.02 -4.72 14.11
N ASN A 279 -8.30 -4.99 15.38
CA ASN A 279 -7.28 -4.88 16.40
C ASN A 279 -6.16 -5.84 16.00
N LEU A 280 -4.97 -5.29 15.73
CA LEU A 280 -3.84 -6.06 15.24
C LEU A 280 -3.01 -6.58 16.41
N LYS A 281 -2.69 -7.88 16.41
CA LYS A 281 -1.64 -8.44 17.25
C LYS A 281 -0.36 -8.62 16.45
N VAL A 282 0.77 -8.50 17.14
CA VAL A 282 2.08 -8.74 16.53
C VAL A 282 2.58 -10.10 16.97
N ILE A 283 2.83 -10.98 16.01
CA ILE A 283 3.36 -12.32 16.24
C ILE A 283 4.83 -12.35 15.83
N ALA A 284 5.70 -12.89 16.68
CA ALA A 284 7.07 -13.17 16.29
C ALA A 284 7.11 -14.25 15.20
N VAL A 285 7.95 -14.09 14.17
CA VAL A 285 8.08 -15.12 13.13
C VAL A 285 9.05 -16.22 13.57
N GLY A 286 8.54 -17.44 13.69
CA GLY A 286 9.29 -18.65 14.00
C GLY A 286 10.08 -19.20 12.81
N GLU A 287 10.56 -20.43 12.94
CA GLU A 287 11.38 -21.11 11.92
C GLU A 287 10.65 -21.26 10.58
N GLU A 288 11.43 -21.26 9.49
CA GLU A 288 10.93 -21.56 8.14
C GLU A 288 10.55 -23.04 8.06
N VAL A 289 9.40 -23.34 7.46
CA VAL A 289 8.91 -24.71 7.25
C VAL A 289 8.83 -25.03 5.77
N THR A 290 9.29 -26.23 5.39
CA THR A 290 9.27 -26.69 3.99
C THR A 290 8.05 -27.52 3.64
N GLN A 291 7.32 -27.99 4.65
CA GLN A 291 6.07 -28.71 4.50
C GLN A 291 4.98 -27.94 5.24
N VAL A 292 3.88 -27.69 4.55
CA VAL A 292 2.66 -27.14 5.12
C VAL A 292 1.48 -28.05 4.83
N TYR A 293 0.36 -27.79 5.48
CA TYR A 293 -0.84 -28.58 5.35
C TYR A 293 -2.06 -27.67 5.16
N ALA A 294 -3.04 -28.14 4.41
CA ALA A 294 -4.29 -27.42 4.18
C ALA A 294 -5.48 -28.40 4.27
N PRO A 295 -6.68 -27.94 4.69
CA PRO A 295 -7.87 -28.75 4.59
C PRO A 295 -8.16 -29.03 3.10
N ALA A 296 -8.54 -30.26 2.78
CA ALA A 296 -8.77 -30.68 1.40
C ALA A 296 -9.88 -29.85 0.71
N SER A 297 -10.87 -29.40 1.47
CA SER A 297 -11.85 -28.41 1.05
C SER A 297 -12.56 -27.80 2.27
N ALA A 298 -13.43 -26.81 2.06
CA ALA A 298 -14.31 -26.32 3.13
C ALA A 298 -15.24 -27.41 3.70
N VAL A 299 -15.52 -28.47 2.95
CA VAL A 299 -16.42 -29.57 3.34
C VAL A 299 -15.64 -30.76 3.92
N ASP A 300 -14.39 -30.96 3.49
CA ASP A 300 -13.49 -32.00 3.96
C ASP A 300 -12.37 -31.36 4.80
N PRO A 301 -12.50 -31.31 6.14
CA PRO A 301 -11.49 -30.72 7.02
C PRO A 301 -10.26 -31.62 7.17
N THR A 302 -10.17 -32.75 6.44
CA THR A 302 -8.98 -33.59 6.45
C THR A 302 -7.78 -32.80 5.99
N CYS A 303 -6.86 -32.59 6.91
CA CYS A 303 -5.61 -31.87 6.70
C CYS A 303 -4.68 -32.73 5.83
N ARG A 304 -4.27 -32.19 4.67
CA ARG A 304 -3.39 -32.89 3.73
C ARG A 304 -2.12 -32.08 3.51
N PRO A 305 -0.97 -32.76 3.29
CA PRO A 305 0.25 -32.07 2.95
C PRO A 305 0.04 -31.28 1.66
N LEU A 306 0.34 -29.99 1.71
CA LEU A 306 0.41 -29.10 0.58
C LEU A 306 1.89 -28.90 0.26
N THR A 307 2.31 -29.31 -0.94
CA THR A 307 3.65 -29.03 -1.43
C THR A 307 3.66 -27.59 -1.94
N PRO A 308 4.42 -26.67 -1.33
CA PRO A 308 4.52 -25.32 -1.84
C PRO A 308 4.95 -25.31 -3.30
N GLY A 309 4.18 -24.67 -4.17
CA GLY A 309 4.63 -24.38 -5.52
C GLY A 309 5.96 -23.60 -5.50
N PRO A 310 6.81 -23.69 -6.53
CA PRO A 310 8.08 -22.94 -6.59
C PRO A 310 7.90 -21.41 -6.60
N ARG A 311 6.66 -20.95 -6.78
CA ARG A 311 6.23 -19.55 -6.76
C ARG A 311 5.46 -19.17 -5.49
N GLU A 312 5.18 -20.13 -4.62
CA GLU A 312 4.50 -19.84 -3.37
C GLU A 312 5.48 -19.17 -2.40
N GLY A 313 4.95 -18.30 -1.54
CA GLY A 313 5.69 -17.66 -0.47
C GLY A 313 6.43 -18.66 0.41
N ARG A 314 7.47 -18.19 1.10
CA ARG A 314 8.05 -18.98 2.20
C ARG A 314 7.06 -19.07 3.34
N TYR A 315 7.00 -20.24 3.96
CA TYR A 315 6.15 -20.51 5.11
C TYR A 315 6.96 -20.52 6.40
N TYR A 316 6.39 -20.00 7.46
CA TYR A 316 7.02 -19.91 8.77
C TYR A 316 6.05 -20.35 9.86
N ARG A 317 6.61 -20.95 10.92
CA ARG A 317 5.89 -21.22 12.16
C ARG A 317 5.52 -19.91 12.85
N ALA A 318 4.31 -19.79 13.39
CA ALA A 318 3.94 -18.66 14.24
C ALA A 318 4.68 -18.77 15.58
N GLY A 319 5.36 -17.70 16.00
CA GLY A 319 5.99 -17.60 17.31
C GLY A 319 5.02 -17.09 18.38
N ALA A 320 5.58 -16.65 19.51
CA ALA A 320 4.77 -16.03 20.57
C ALA A 320 4.20 -14.68 20.11
N GLU A 321 2.99 -14.37 20.59
CA GLU A 321 2.46 -13.01 20.51
C GLU A 321 3.31 -12.06 21.36
N LEU A 322 3.65 -10.92 20.78
CA LEU A 322 4.31 -9.82 21.47
C LEU A 322 3.23 -8.88 22.03
N PRO A 323 3.25 -8.58 23.35
CA PRO A 323 2.26 -7.71 23.96
C PRO A 323 2.15 -6.36 23.24
N ALA A 324 0.92 -5.86 23.06
CA ALA A 324 0.67 -4.55 22.46
C ALA A 324 1.47 -3.42 23.16
N THR A 325 1.63 -3.53 24.48
CA THR A 325 2.41 -2.58 25.31
C THR A 325 3.89 -2.49 24.96
N ASN A 326 4.44 -3.43 24.19
CA ASN A 326 5.81 -3.34 23.71
C ASN A 326 5.97 -2.29 22.61
N TRP A 327 4.88 -1.91 21.92
CA TRP A 327 4.92 -0.99 20.79
C TRP A 327 4.61 0.44 21.23
N PRO A 328 5.32 1.46 20.72
CA PRO A 328 5.08 2.84 21.08
C PRO A 328 3.62 3.26 20.87
N GLU A 329 2.99 3.79 21.92
CA GLU A 329 1.60 4.26 21.87
C GLU A 329 1.50 5.50 20.98
N ALA A 330 0.41 5.60 20.23
CA ALA A 330 0.05 6.76 19.43
C ALA A 330 -1.29 7.33 19.90
N LYS A 331 -1.44 8.65 19.82
CA LYS A 331 -2.70 9.35 20.10
C LYS A 331 -3.18 10.05 18.85
N GLU A 332 -4.46 9.89 18.53
CA GLU A 332 -5.07 10.71 17.49
C GLU A 332 -5.14 12.16 17.96
N ILE A 333 -4.75 13.08 17.09
CA ILE A 333 -4.79 14.52 17.36
C ILE A 333 -5.30 15.29 16.14
N ASP A 334 -6.04 16.36 16.39
CA ASP A 334 -6.38 17.36 15.38
C ASP A 334 -5.17 18.29 15.21
N LEU A 335 -4.54 18.26 14.03
CA LEU A 335 -3.33 19.05 13.77
C LEU A 335 -3.68 20.48 13.37
N LYS A 336 -4.63 20.63 12.45
CA LYS A 336 -5.03 21.93 11.91
C LYS A 336 -6.42 21.89 11.27
N ALA A 337 -7.22 22.92 11.52
CA ALA A 337 -8.52 23.11 10.87
C ALA A 337 -8.40 24.07 9.67
N HIS A 338 -9.16 23.79 8.63
CA HIS A 338 -9.28 24.52 7.37
C HIS A 338 -10.76 24.56 6.97
N GLY A 339 -11.49 25.54 7.50
CA GLY A 339 -12.95 25.57 7.39
C GLY A 339 -13.57 24.36 8.08
N ARG A 340 -14.35 23.56 7.34
CA ARG A 340 -14.95 22.32 7.86
C ARG A 340 -14.05 21.09 7.80
N LEU A 341 -12.88 21.19 7.16
CA LEU A 341 -11.92 20.10 7.11
C LEU A 341 -10.90 20.21 8.25
N ILE A 342 -10.62 19.12 8.93
CA ILE A 342 -9.55 19.00 9.91
C ILE A 342 -8.51 18.03 9.37
N VAL A 343 -7.25 18.46 9.37
CA VAL A 343 -6.11 17.55 9.20
C VAL A 343 -5.92 16.79 10.50
N ARG A 344 -6.27 15.51 10.51
CA ARG A 344 -6.04 14.60 11.63
C ARG A 344 -4.75 13.83 11.45
N GLY A 345 -4.06 13.61 12.56
CA GLY A 345 -2.80 12.91 12.60
C GLY A 345 -2.68 12.00 13.80
N ALA A 346 -1.46 11.56 14.03
CA ALA A 346 -1.09 10.82 15.22
C ALA A 346 0.14 11.45 15.88
N GLU A 347 0.11 11.56 17.21
CA GLU A 347 1.26 11.80 18.05
C GLU A 347 1.79 10.47 18.58
N VAL A 348 2.94 10.04 18.08
CA VAL A 348 3.56 8.76 18.43
C VAL A 348 4.60 8.98 19.52
N ALA A 349 4.49 8.18 20.59
CA ALA A 349 5.35 8.22 21.77
C ALA A 349 5.45 9.60 22.45
N GLY A 350 4.46 10.49 22.25
CA GLY A 350 4.49 11.86 22.78
C GLY A 350 5.55 12.77 22.15
N ALA A 351 6.14 12.37 21.01
CA ALA A 351 7.30 13.05 20.44
C ALA A 351 7.14 13.38 18.95
N VAL A 352 6.60 12.45 18.15
CA VAL A 352 6.53 12.58 16.69
C VAL A 352 5.09 12.80 16.24
N LYS A 353 4.84 13.86 15.47
CA LYS A 353 3.49 14.19 14.96
C LYS A 353 3.42 13.99 13.45
N VAL A 354 2.58 13.07 13.00
CA VAL A 354 2.40 12.75 11.57
C VAL A 354 0.97 13.01 11.11
N PRO A 355 0.75 13.78 10.02
CA PRO A 355 -0.57 13.92 9.41
C PRO A 355 -0.98 12.59 8.77
N ALA A 356 -2.22 12.15 9.02
CA ALA A 356 -2.73 10.86 8.56
C ALA A 356 -3.87 11.02 7.55
N ARG A 357 -4.87 11.85 7.84
CA ARG A 357 -6.13 11.92 7.08
C ARG A 357 -6.85 13.25 7.23
N LEU A 358 -7.87 13.45 6.39
CA LEU A 358 -8.81 14.57 6.48
C LEU A 358 -10.10 14.11 7.14
N PHE A 359 -10.64 14.95 8.01
CA PHE A 359 -11.93 14.75 8.67
C PHE A 359 -12.87 15.90 8.33
N ASP A 360 -14.04 15.58 7.79
CA ASP A 360 -15.08 16.55 7.49
C ASP A 360 -15.99 16.70 8.71
N THR A 361 -15.95 17.85 9.39
CA THR A 361 -16.72 18.08 10.61
C THR A 361 -18.21 18.21 10.37
N GLN A 362 -18.65 18.54 9.14
CA GLN A 362 -20.06 18.64 8.80
C GLN A 362 -20.66 17.26 8.56
N LEU A 363 -19.90 16.36 7.94
CA LEU A 363 -20.31 14.97 7.72
C LEU A 363 -19.98 14.07 8.93
N GLY A 364 -19.09 14.50 9.81
CA GLY A 364 -18.67 13.70 10.97
C GLY A 364 -17.89 12.44 10.58
N THR A 365 -17.17 12.48 9.46
CA THR A 365 -16.47 11.33 8.90
C THR A 365 -15.15 11.73 8.25
N GLU A 366 -14.26 10.77 8.08
CA GLU A 366 -13.06 10.93 7.26
C GLU A 366 -13.43 11.16 5.80
N CYS A 367 -12.61 11.87 5.04
CA CYS A 367 -12.84 12.05 3.61
C CYS A 367 -11.54 12.00 2.79
N PHE A 368 -11.69 11.62 1.52
CA PHE A 368 -10.64 11.66 0.51
C PHE A 368 -11.12 12.46 -0.69
N PHE A 369 -10.23 13.27 -1.26
CA PHE A 369 -10.53 13.96 -2.50
C PHE A 369 -10.56 12.98 -3.66
N ASN A 370 -11.69 12.96 -4.37
CA ASN A 370 -11.87 12.25 -5.61
C ASN A 370 -12.70 13.11 -6.56
N PRO A 371 -12.64 12.87 -7.87
CA PRO A 371 -13.43 13.63 -8.83
C PRO A 371 -14.91 13.22 -8.82
N ASP A 372 -15.79 14.22 -8.74
CA ASP A 372 -17.24 14.06 -8.89
C ASP A 372 -17.63 13.79 -10.38
N PRO A 373 -18.92 13.61 -10.73
CA PRO A 373 -19.33 13.37 -12.11
C PRO A 373 -18.95 14.48 -13.10
N SER A 374 -18.74 15.71 -12.63
CA SER A 374 -18.25 16.82 -13.46
C SER A 374 -16.72 16.81 -13.64
N GLY A 375 -16.01 15.94 -12.92
CA GLY A 375 -14.56 15.89 -12.87
C GLY A 375 -13.94 16.85 -11.84
N THR A 376 -14.75 17.50 -11.00
CA THR A 376 -14.26 18.40 -9.96
C THR A 376 -13.84 17.60 -8.73
N GLU A 377 -12.65 17.86 -8.17
CA GLU A 377 -12.19 17.21 -6.94
C GLU A 377 -13.07 17.63 -5.74
N ARG A 378 -13.59 16.64 -5.01
CA ARG A 378 -14.45 16.86 -3.83
C ARG A 378 -14.02 15.93 -2.69
N CYS A 379 -14.12 16.39 -1.44
CA CYS A 379 -13.85 15.53 -0.29
C CYS A 379 -15.02 14.56 -0.04
N PHE A 380 -14.93 13.35 -0.61
CA PHE A 380 -15.91 12.28 -0.46
C PHE A 380 -15.69 11.50 0.85
N PRO A 381 -16.75 11.09 1.58
CA PRO A 381 -16.64 10.23 2.75
C PRO A 381 -15.76 8.99 2.51
N ALA A 382 -14.79 8.77 3.38
CA ALA A 382 -13.82 7.67 3.32
C ALA A 382 -14.25 6.42 4.09
N GLY A 383 -15.44 6.44 4.71
CA GLY A 383 -15.95 5.37 5.55
C GLY A 383 -15.91 4.01 4.84
N HIS A 384 -15.49 2.98 5.57
CA HIS A 384 -15.20 1.60 5.14
C HIS A 384 -15.79 1.17 3.80
N GLY A 385 -15.13 1.52 2.69
CA GLY A 385 -15.11 0.80 1.43
C GLY A 385 -16.44 0.24 0.93
N ILE A 386 -17.55 0.97 1.11
CA ILE A 386 -18.83 0.57 0.54
C ILE A 386 -18.77 0.93 -0.92
N ASP A 387 -18.07 0.10 -1.69
CA ASP A 387 -18.14 0.13 -3.14
C ASP A 387 -19.57 -0.24 -3.51
N LEU A 388 -20.37 0.80 -3.72
CA LEU A 388 -21.79 0.66 -3.89
C LEU A 388 -22.06 -0.14 -5.16
N LYS A 389 -22.33 -1.43 -5.01
CA LYS A 389 -22.77 -2.24 -6.14
C LYS A 389 -24.20 -1.84 -6.50
N LEU A 390 -24.35 -0.97 -7.49
CA LEU A 390 -25.65 -0.70 -8.08
C LEU A 390 -26.22 -2.01 -8.64
N GLY A 391 -27.47 -2.31 -8.28
CA GLY A 391 -28.17 -3.50 -8.77
C GLY A 391 -28.89 -4.32 -7.71
N TYR A 392 -28.73 -3.99 -6.41
CA TYR A 392 -29.48 -4.62 -5.32
C TYR A 392 -30.63 -3.74 -4.83
N PHE A 393 -31.75 -4.38 -4.49
CA PHE A 393 -32.98 -3.70 -4.07
C PHE A 393 -33.66 -4.41 -2.89
N ALA A 394 -34.40 -3.67 -2.07
CA ALA A 394 -35.16 -4.18 -0.93
C ALA A 394 -36.55 -4.72 -1.32
N ASP A 395 -37.02 -4.44 -2.54
CA ASP A 395 -38.37 -4.80 -2.99
C ASP A 395 -38.39 -5.45 -4.38
N ALA A 396 -39.44 -6.26 -4.62
CA ALA A 396 -39.66 -7.00 -5.86
C ALA A 396 -39.98 -6.12 -7.08
N ALA A 397 -40.18 -4.81 -6.91
CA ALA A 397 -40.30 -3.85 -8.00
C ALA A 397 -38.94 -3.21 -8.36
N CYS A 398 -37.88 -3.55 -7.63
CA CYS A 398 -36.54 -2.98 -7.76
C CYS A 398 -36.55 -1.44 -7.70
N THR A 399 -37.25 -0.88 -6.70
CA THR A 399 -37.39 0.57 -6.53
C THR A 399 -36.56 1.15 -5.39
N THR A 400 -36.42 0.42 -4.29
CA THR A 400 -35.69 0.79 -3.08
C THR A 400 -34.30 0.20 -3.15
N ARG A 401 -33.29 1.04 -3.38
CA ARG A 401 -31.91 0.56 -3.51
C ARG A 401 -31.36 0.12 -2.15
N VAL A 402 -30.62 -0.97 -2.17
CA VAL A 402 -29.79 -1.39 -1.05
C VAL A 402 -28.37 -1.64 -1.53
N SER A 403 -27.41 -1.61 -0.61
CA SER A 403 -26.02 -1.92 -0.93
C SER A 403 -25.44 -2.87 0.10
N PRO A 404 -24.77 -3.95 -0.34
CA PRO A 404 -24.01 -4.78 0.58
C PRO A 404 -22.79 -4.00 1.07
N VAL A 405 -22.54 -4.05 2.37
CA VAL A 405 -21.36 -3.45 2.99
C VAL A 405 -20.36 -4.56 3.29
N PHE A 406 -19.18 -4.46 2.67
CA PHE A 406 -18.10 -5.41 2.88
C PHE A 406 -16.92 -4.73 3.55
N PRO A 407 -16.32 -5.32 4.59
CA PRO A 407 -16.74 -6.54 5.31
C PRO A 407 -17.73 -6.27 6.46
N ALA A 408 -18.65 -7.19 6.75
CA ALA A 408 -19.39 -7.16 8.03
C ALA A 408 -18.48 -7.71 9.15
N PRO A 409 -18.45 -7.14 10.37
CA PRO A 409 -19.34 -6.15 10.98
C PRO A 409 -18.65 -4.78 11.26
N CYS A 410 -18.37 -3.98 10.23
CA CYS A 410 -17.86 -2.63 10.45
C CYS A 410 -18.87 -1.79 11.21
N THR A 411 -18.40 -0.80 11.99
CA THR A 411 -19.26 0.37 12.25
C THR A 411 -19.53 1.03 10.91
N VAL A 412 -20.71 0.78 10.36
CA VAL A 412 -21.13 1.33 9.07
C VAL A 412 -21.31 2.83 9.28
N GLY A 413 -20.50 3.61 8.57
CA GLY A 413 -20.64 5.06 8.57
C GLY A 413 -21.99 5.49 7.99
N GLY A 414 -22.36 6.75 8.15
CA GLY A 414 -23.63 7.28 7.62
C GLY A 414 -23.68 7.44 6.09
N TYR A 415 -22.66 6.98 5.36
CA TYR A 415 -22.46 7.27 3.94
C TYR A 415 -21.90 6.09 3.15
N ALA A 416 -22.34 5.98 1.89
CA ALA A 416 -21.76 5.10 0.88
C ALA A 416 -21.16 5.92 -0.27
N VAL A 417 -20.14 5.39 -0.92
CA VAL A 417 -19.51 6.01 -2.08
C VAL A 417 -19.58 5.07 -3.28
N PHE A 418 -20.18 5.55 -4.36
CA PHE A 418 -20.31 4.81 -5.60
C PHE A 418 -19.24 5.25 -6.59
N VAL A 419 -18.57 4.27 -7.21
CA VAL A 419 -17.70 4.51 -8.35
C VAL A 419 -18.50 4.39 -9.65
N ASP A 420 -18.77 5.52 -10.28
CA ASP A 420 -19.51 5.65 -11.54
C ASP A 420 -18.58 5.41 -12.75
N PHE A 421 -18.66 4.20 -13.28
CA PHE A 421 -17.95 3.78 -14.51
C PHE A 421 -18.67 4.20 -15.80
N ALA A 422 -19.88 4.78 -15.74
CA ALA A 422 -20.64 5.11 -16.95
C ALA A 422 -20.08 6.32 -17.71
N GLN A 423 -19.23 7.13 -17.07
CA GLN A 423 -18.76 8.42 -17.61
C GLN A 423 -17.39 8.39 -18.28
N GLY A 424 -16.85 7.20 -18.55
CA GLY A 424 -15.61 7.01 -19.30
C GLY A 424 -14.57 6.17 -18.56
N PRO A 425 -13.29 6.21 -18.99
CA PRO A 425 -12.24 5.38 -18.41
C PRO A 425 -11.80 5.84 -17.01
N TRP A 426 -12.22 7.04 -16.59
CA TRP A 426 -11.84 7.64 -15.32
C TRP A 426 -12.90 7.37 -14.26
N LEU A 427 -12.46 6.93 -13.07
CA LEU A 427 -13.33 6.73 -11.93
C LEU A 427 -13.98 8.06 -11.53
N ARG A 428 -15.31 8.12 -11.50
CA ARG A 428 -16.07 9.25 -10.95
C ARG A 428 -16.81 8.80 -9.70
N TYR A 429 -16.98 9.69 -8.75
CA TYR A 429 -17.49 9.33 -7.43
C TYR A 429 -18.82 10.03 -7.14
N ARG A 430 -19.75 9.30 -6.51
CA ARG A 430 -21.04 9.82 -6.02
C ARG A 430 -21.21 9.38 -4.57
N ALA A 431 -21.75 10.21 -3.70
CA ALA A 431 -21.99 9.84 -2.29
C ALA A 431 -23.48 9.74 -2.00
N PHE A 432 -23.85 8.81 -1.13
CA PHE A 432 -25.24 8.60 -0.71
C PHE A 432 -25.30 8.49 0.81
N HIS A 433 -26.41 8.94 1.40
CA HIS A 433 -26.72 8.60 2.79
C HIS A 433 -26.98 7.11 2.91
N LEU A 434 -26.50 6.48 3.99
CA LEU A 434 -26.86 5.12 4.34
C LEU A 434 -27.98 5.13 5.38
N GLY A 435 -29.00 4.33 5.09
CA GLY A 435 -30.14 4.09 5.96
C GLY A 435 -29.89 2.92 6.93
N PRO A 436 -30.96 2.39 7.55
CA PRO A 436 -30.85 1.23 8.42
C PRO A 436 -30.40 -0.02 7.66
N GLN A 437 -29.95 -1.03 8.41
CA GLN A 437 -29.69 -2.36 7.88
C GLN A 437 -31.02 -2.97 7.37
N HIS A 438 -31.02 -3.48 6.16
CA HIS A 438 -32.12 -4.21 5.55
C HIS A 438 -32.07 -5.68 5.98
N GLU A 439 -33.15 -6.16 6.61
CA GLU A 439 -33.27 -7.56 7.07
C GLU A 439 -34.11 -8.44 6.13
N GLY A 440 -34.67 -7.85 5.06
CA GLY A 440 -35.57 -8.53 4.14
C GLY A 440 -34.87 -9.25 2.98
N PRO A 441 -35.66 -9.85 2.07
CA PRO A 441 -35.14 -10.37 0.81
C PRO A 441 -34.45 -9.26 0.01
N VAL A 442 -33.35 -9.62 -0.67
CA VAL A 442 -32.65 -8.73 -1.58
C VAL A 442 -33.02 -9.12 -3.01
N TYR A 443 -33.32 -8.15 -3.84
CA TYR A 443 -33.68 -8.34 -5.24
C TYR A 443 -32.60 -7.79 -6.15
N VAL A 444 -32.46 -8.37 -7.34
CA VAL A 444 -31.55 -7.91 -8.39
C VAL A 444 -32.29 -7.76 -9.71
N VAL A 445 -31.85 -6.80 -10.53
CA VAL A 445 -32.29 -6.71 -11.93
C VAL A 445 -31.48 -7.71 -12.74
N GLN A 446 -32.15 -8.68 -13.34
CA GLN A 446 -31.50 -9.69 -14.19
C GLN A 446 -30.87 -9.02 -15.42
N ALA A 447 -29.58 -9.26 -15.64
CA ALA A 447 -28.83 -8.60 -16.71
C ALA A 447 -28.93 -9.32 -18.07
N ASP A 448 -29.26 -10.62 -18.07
CA ASP A 448 -29.21 -11.49 -19.24
C ASP A 448 -30.42 -12.44 -19.38
N GLY A 449 -30.51 -13.05 -20.57
CA GLY A 449 -31.53 -14.06 -20.88
C GLY A 449 -32.97 -13.54 -21.04
N ALA A 450 -33.93 -14.46 -21.01
CA ALA A 450 -35.36 -14.16 -21.19
C ALA A 450 -35.98 -13.32 -20.05
N GLN A 451 -35.25 -13.16 -18.93
CA GLN A 451 -35.67 -12.37 -17.78
C GLN A 451 -34.93 -11.02 -17.70
N ALA A 452 -34.11 -10.65 -18.69
CA ALA A 452 -33.37 -9.40 -18.68
C ALA A 452 -34.28 -8.19 -18.39
N GLY A 453 -33.88 -7.36 -17.42
CA GLY A 453 -34.65 -6.20 -16.95
C GLY A 453 -35.74 -6.52 -15.92
N ARG A 454 -35.99 -7.79 -15.58
CA ARG A 454 -36.93 -8.16 -14.51
C ARG A 454 -36.24 -8.18 -13.16
N CYS A 455 -36.98 -7.73 -12.15
CA CYS A 455 -36.58 -7.83 -10.76
C CYS A 455 -36.86 -9.25 -10.25
N ALA A 456 -35.86 -9.89 -9.66
CA ALA A 456 -36.00 -11.21 -9.05
C ALA A 456 -35.29 -11.23 -7.70
N GLU A 457 -35.82 -12.03 -6.77
CA GLU A 457 -35.16 -12.25 -5.48
C GLU A 457 -33.81 -12.92 -5.73
N LEU A 458 -32.78 -12.48 -5.02
CA LEU A 458 -31.44 -13.03 -5.09
C LEU A 458 -31.46 -14.42 -4.44
N GLU A 459 -31.46 -15.47 -5.26
CA GLU A 459 -31.34 -16.84 -4.78
C GLU A 459 -29.93 -17.11 -4.24
N GLY A 460 -29.79 -17.32 -2.94
CA GLY A 460 -28.51 -17.65 -2.30
C GLY A 460 -28.34 -17.00 -0.93
N PRO A 461 -27.17 -17.18 -0.28
CA PRO A 461 -26.85 -16.45 0.94
C PRO A 461 -26.79 -14.96 0.60
N THR A 462 -27.68 -14.18 1.23
CA THR A 462 -27.59 -12.72 1.21
C THR A 462 -26.23 -12.28 1.75
N PRO A 463 -25.61 -11.24 1.19
CA PRO A 463 -24.44 -10.63 1.80
C PRO A 463 -24.70 -10.36 3.28
N ALA A 464 -23.72 -10.65 4.15
CA ALA A 464 -23.92 -10.69 5.60
C ALA A 464 -24.47 -9.38 6.21
N SER A 465 -24.31 -8.25 5.53
CA SER A 465 -24.97 -7.00 5.91
C SER A 465 -25.29 -6.15 4.67
N VAL A 466 -26.55 -5.76 4.55
CA VAL A 466 -27.09 -4.97 3.45
C VAL A 466 -27.80 -3.75 4.05
N TYR A 467 -27.58 -2.57 3.50
CA TYR A 467 -28.13 -1.32 4.04
C TYR A 467 -28.94 -0.60 2.97
N GLU A 468 -30.01 0.07 3.40
CA GLU A 468 -30.77 0.95 2.51
C GLU A 468 -29.89 2.10 2.02
N VAL A 469 -29.97 2.40 0.72
CA VAL A 469 -29.27 3.53 0.11
C VAL A 469 -30.25 4.68 0.03
N GLY A 470 -29.98 5.72 0.83
CA GLY A 470 -30.78 6.93 0.91
C GLY A 470 -30.51 7.91 -0.23
N ALA A 471 -30.85 9.17 0.01
CA ALA A 471 -30.65 10.24 -0.95
C ALA A 471 -29.16 10.41 -1.31
N GLU A 472 -28.91 10.77 -2.57
CA GLU A 472 -27.61 11.21 -3.01
C GLU A 472 -27.23 12.52 -2.31
N ILE A 473 -25.98 12.62 -1.90
CA ILE A 473 -25.39 13.86 -1.42
C ILE A 473 -25.00 14.67 -2.64
N GLU A 474 -25.59 15.86 -2.78
CA GLU A 474 -25.23 16.80 -3.83
C GLU A 474 -23.72 17.06 -3.81
N ALA A 475 -23.01 16.79 -4.91
CA ALA A 475 -21.55 16.91 -4.98
C ALA A 475 -21.07 18.34 -4.63
N THR A 476 -21.87 19.36 -4.98
CA THR A 476 -21.60 20.78 -4.65
C THR A 476 -21.71 21.08 -3.15
N SER A 477 -22.31 20.19 -2.37
CA SER A 477 -22.31 20.27 -0.90
C SER A 477 -21.04 19.69 -0.28
N LEU A 478 -20.19 19.02 -1.05
CA LEU A 478 -18.87 18.53 -0.63
C LEU A 478 -17.81 19.61 -0.80
N VAL A 479 -16.80 19.61 0.07
CA VAL A 479 -15.69 20.59 -0.01
C VAL A 479 -14.98 20.43 -1.35
N GLU A 480 -14.92 21.52 -2.10
CA GLU A 480 -14.20 21.59 -3.36
C GLU A 480 -12.69 21.60 -3.15
N GLY A 481 -12.00 20.78 -3.91
CA GLY A 481 -10.56 20.79 -4.06
C GLY A 481 -10.17 21.32 -5.43
N THR A 482 -9.05 22.02 -5.50
CA THR A 482 -8.37 22.34 -6.76
C THR A 482 -7.03 21.62 -6.77
N GLU A 483 -6.87 20.68 -7.69
CA GLU A 483 -5.58 20.05 -7.93
C GLU A 483 -4.63 21.08 -8.57
N SER A 484 -3.43 21.19 -8.01
CA SER A 484 -2.40 22.13 -8.48
C SER A 484 -1.02 21.51 -8.34
N MET A 485 -0.12 21.94 -9.23
CA MET A 485 1.32 21.69 -9.15
C MET A 485 1.97 23.00 -8.69
N ASN A 486 2.79 22.95 -7.65
CA ASN A 486 3.47 24.12 -7.11
C ASN A 486 4.81 24.44 -7.75
#